data_AF-A0A920AFY4-F1
#
_entry.id   AF-A0A920AFY4-F1
#
_cell.length_a   1.000
_cell.length_b   1.000
_cell.length_c   1.000
_cell.angle_alpha   90.00
_cell.angle_beta   90.00
_cell.angle_gamma   90.00
#
_symmetry.space_group_name_H-M   'P 1'
#
loop_
_entity.id
_entity.type
_entity.pdbx_description
1 polymer ?
#
loop_
_entity_poly.entity_id
_entity_poly.type
_entity_poly.pdbx_seq_one_letter_code
_entity_poly.pdbx_strand_id
1 'polypeptide(L)'
;MRKVLIVLLVLSPFFLFAQQSYNMSLLGKYTYDFEGYGVNDIWGYVDQEGNEYALVGLENGTSFVDVTNPANPIEKAYIPGPMSTWRDLKTWGEYAYIVHDSYYADSELWPTGESQGLLIVNLKILLQEIFLTALLF
;
A
#
# COMPACT_ATOMS: atom_id res chain seq x y z
N MET A 1 -17.94 42.99 -31.12
CA MET A 1 -17.12 42.29 -30.11
C MET A 1 -17.84 41.05 -29.52
N ARG A 2 -19.10 41.14 -29.07
CA ARG A 2 -19.87 39.99 -28.52
C ARG A 2 -19.94 38.74 -29.42
N LYS A 3 -20.16 38.92 -30.73
CA LYS A 3 -20.25 37.80 -31.69
C LYS A 3 -18.91 37.06 -31.90
N VAL A 4 -17.78 37.78 -31.82
CA VAL A 4 -16.44 37.19 -31.95
C VAL A 4 -16.10 36.33 -30.73
N LEU A 5 -16.45 36.81 -29.53
CA LEU A 5 -16.29 36.04 -28.30
C LEU A 5 -17.10 34.73 -28.31
N ILE A 6 -18.33 34.76 -28.82
CA ILE A 6 -19.16 33.56 -28.96
C ILE A 6 -18.55 32.56 -29.94
N VAL A 7 -18.01 33.04 -31.07
CA VAL A 7 -17.34 32.17 -32.05
C VAL A 7 -16.08 31.53 -31.46
N LEU A 8 -15.27 32.29 -30.72
CA LEU A 8 -14.08 31.75 -30.04
C LEU A 8 -14.45 30.71 -28.98
N LEU A 9 -15.52 30.95 -28.21
CA LEU A 9 -16.03 30.00 -27.22
C LEU A 9 -16.53 28.71 -27.85
N VAL A 10 -17.27 28.81 -28.96
CA VAL A 10 -17.83 27.64 -29.67
C VAL A 10 -16.74 26.84 -30.40
N LEU A 11 -15.67 27.48 -30.86
CA LEU A 11 -14.56 26.80 -31.54
C LEU A 11 -13.51 26.25 -30.58
N SER A 12 -13.48 26.70 -29.33
CA SER A 12 -12.51 26.24 -28.32
C SER A 12 -12.46 24.72 -28.07
N PRO A 13 -13.57 23.95 -28.13
CA PRO A 13 -13.52 22.50 -27.88
C PRO A 13 -12.79 21.72 -28.99
N PHE A 14 -12.67 22.29 -30.19
CA PHE A 14 -12.02 21.62 -31.33
C PHE A 14 -10.49 21.64 -31.26
N PHE A 15 -9.92 22.37 -30.30
CA PHE A 15 -8.48 22.42 -30.04
C PHE A 15 -8.07 21.74 -28.73
N LEU A 16 -9.00 21.01 -28.09
CA LEU A 16 -8.70 20.23 -26.89
C LEU A 16 -8.12 18.88 -27.32
N PHE A 17 -6.79 18.77 -27.32
CA PHE A 17 -6.15 17.47 -27.30
C PHE A 17 -6.27 16.91 -25.88
N ALA A 18 -6.88 15.73 -25.75
CA ALA A 18 -6.84 14.99 -24.49
C ALA A 18 -5.37 14.71 -24.12
N GLN A 19 -5.07 14.68 -22.82
CA GLN A 19 -3.75 14.34 -22.33
C GLN A 19 -3.35 12.95 -22.86
N GLN A 20 -2.18 12.85 -23.49
CA GLN A 20 -1.58 11.55 -23.77
C GLN A 20 -1.39 10.85 -22.44
N SER A 21 -1.97 9.65 -22.31
CA SER A 21 -1.59 8.73 -21.24
C SER A 21 -0.07 8.66 -21.23
N TYR A 22 0.58 9.06 -20.12
CA TYR A 22 1.98 8.70 -19.90
C TYR A 22 2.11 7.21 -20.20
N ASN A 23 3.12 6.80 -20.98
CA ASN A 23 3.33 5.42 -21.46
C ASN A 23 3.36 4.39 -20.32
N MET A 24 2.20 4.07 -19.75
CA MET A 24 2.00 3.26 -18.56
C MET A 24 1.05 2.13 -18.94
N SER A 25 1.41 0.92 -18.53
CA SER A 25 0.60 -0.29 -18.70
C SER A 25 0.45 -0.97 -17.35
N LEU A 26 -0.74 -1.46 -17.03
CA LEU A 26 -0.95 -2.31 -15.87
C LEU A 26 -0.18 -3.62 -16.05
N LEU A 27 0.75 -3.92 -15.14
CA LEU A 27 1.57 -5.15 -15.21
C LEU A 27 0.96 -6.31 -14.42
N GLY A 28 0.31 -6.05 -13.29
CA GLY A 28 -0.37 -7.06 -12.49
C GLY A 28 -1.19 -6.47 -11.36
N LYS A 29 -1.87 -7.35 -10.62
CA LYS A 29 -2.76 -7.00 -9.51
C LYS A 29 -2.69 -8.09 -8.45
N TYR A 30 -2.36 -7.70 -7.22
CA TYR A 30 -2.58 -8.52 -6.04
C TYR A 30 -3.95 -8.18 -5.45
N THR A 31 -4.75 -9.19 -5.08
CA THR A 31 -6.08 -8.98 -4.49
C THR A 31 -6.08 -9.54 -3.08
N TYR A 32 -6.43 -8.71 -2.11
CA TYR A 32 -6.71 -9.16 -0.75
C TYR A 32 -8.13 -9.72 -0.67
N ASP A 33 -8.32 -10.87 -0.03
CA ASP A 33 -9.65 -11.40 0.24
C ASP A 33 -10.27 -10.58 1.38
N PHE A 34 -11.12 -9.62 1.00
CA PHE A 34 -11.72 -8.65 1.91
C PHE A 34 -12.81 -9.31 2.76
N GLU A 35 -12.46 -9.80 3.95
CA GLU A 35 -13.41 -9.95 5.08
C GLU A 35 -13.70 -8.58 5.75
N GLY A 36 -13.73 -7.49 4.97
CA GLY A 36 -14.12 -6.15 5.43
C GLY A 36 -13.00 -5.15 5.75
N TYR A 37 -11.72 -5.48 5.50
CA TYR A 37 -10.58 -4.61 5.85
C TYR A 37 -9.94 -3.93 4.65
N GLY A 38 -9.99 -2.60 4.60
CA GLY A 38 -9.40 -1.78 3.53
C GLY A 38 -7.86 -1.85 3.44
N VAL A 39 -7.34 -1.37 2.30
CA VAL A 39 -5.90 -1.06 2.09
C VAL A 39 -5.69 0.44 2.25
N ASN A 40 -4.53 0.87 2.74
CA ASN A 40 -4.18 2.28 2.89
C ASN A 40 -2.82 2.65 2.25
N ASP A 41 -1.76 2.93 3.02
CA ASP A 41 -0.44 3.35 2.51
C ASP A 41 0.30 2.20 1.82
N ILE A 42 1.27 2.58 1.00
CA ILE A 42 2.16 1.65 0.28
C ILE A 42 3.59 2.20 0.28
N TRP A 43 4.56 1.30 0.44
CA TRP A 43 5.96 1.65 0.33
C TRP A 43 6.77 0.57 -0.39
N GLY A 44 7.76 0.98 -1.18
CA GLY A 44 8.65 0.07 -1.89
C GLY A 44 9.91 -0.26 -1.09
N TYR A 45 10.39 -1.49 -1.22
CA TYR A 45 11.68 -1.95 -0.71
C TYR A 45 12.37 -2.83 -1.74
N VAL A 46 13.69 -2.68 -1.89
CA VAL A 46 14.52 -3.57 -2.71
C VAL A 46 15.59 -4.15 -1.79
N ASP A 47 15.69 -5.47 -1.74
CA ASP A 47 16.71 -6.13 -0.90
C ASP A 47 18.11 -6.10 -1.55
N GLN A 48 19.09 -6.74 -0.90
CA GLN A 48 20.48 -6.75 -1.37
C GLN A 48 20.67 -7.66 -2.59
N GLU A 49 19.75 -8.60 -2.79
CA GLU A 49 19.71 -9.55 -3.89
C GLU A 49 18.98 -9.00 -5.13
N GLY A 50 18.29 -7.86 -5.00
CA GLY A 50 17.56 -7.18 -6.06
C GLY A 50 16.09 -7.59 -6.18
N ASN A 51 15.55 -8.30 -5.19
CA ASN A 51 14.12 -8.60 -5.12
C ASN A 51 13.36 -7.35 -4.68
N GLU A 52 12.22 -7.10 -5.30
CA GLU A 52 11.38 -5.93 -5.04
C GLU A 52 10.15 -6.34 -4.21
N TYR A 53 9.86 -5.54 -3.19
CA TYR A 53 8.75 -5.77 -2.27
C TYR A 53 7.89 -4.52 -2.13
N ALA A 54 6.59 -4.75 -2.11
CA ALA A 54 5.57 -3.78 -1.73
C ALA A 54 5.14 -4.04 -0.28
N LEU A 55 5.38 -3.05 0.59
CA LEU A 55 4.86 -3.03 1.95
C LEU A 55 3.51 -2.33 1.90
N VAL A 56 2.43 -3.06 2.15
CA VAL A 56 1.05 -2.60 2.01
C VAL A 56 0.43 -2.48 3.40
N GLY A 57 -0.06 -1.28 3.73
CA GLY A 57 -0.83 -1.08 4.94
C GLY A 57 -2.26 -1.59 4.73
N LEU A 58 -2.72 -2.40 5.67
CA LEU A 58 -4.08 -2.92 5.76
C LEU A 58 -4.76 -2.32 6.98
N GLU A 59 -6.08 -2.32 7.06
CA GLU A 59 -6.78 -1.81 8.24
C GLU A 59 -6.48 -2.60 9.52
N ASN A 60 -6.13 -3.87 9.38
CA ASN A 60 -5.86 -4.80 10.48
C ASN A 60 -4.38 -5.21 10.61
N GLY A 61 -3.47 -4.62 9.82
CA GLY A 61 -2.06 -5.01 9.85
C GLY A 61 -1.23 -4.47 8.69
N THR A 62 -0.07 -5.08 8.44
CA THR A 62 0.82 -4.75 7.32
C THR A 62 1.16 -6.01 6.55
N SER A 63 0.96 -5.97 5.23
CA SER A 63 1.30 -7.03 4.29
C SER A 63 2.61 -6.72 3.58
N PHE A 64 3.40 -7.75 3.27
CA PHE A 64 4.66 -7.65 2.57
C PHE A 64 4.60 -8.54 1.34
N VAL A 65 4.51 -7.92 0.17
CA VAL A 65 4.25 -8.59 -1.11
C VAL A 65 5.50 -8.54 -1.97
N ASP A 66 6.01 -9.70 -2.39
CA ASP A 66 7.02 -9.82 -3.43
C ASP A 66 6.41 -9.41 -4.77
N VAL A 67 7.00 -8.38 -5.38
CA VAL A 67 6.60 -7.81 -6.67
C VAL A 67 7.75 -7.86 -7.67
N THR A 68 8.81 -8.64 -7.40
CA THR A 68 9.96 -8.85 -8.30
C THR A 68 9.52 -9.28 -9.69
N ASN A 69 8.50 -10.15 -9.75
CA ASN A 69 7.71 -10.35 -10.96
C ASN A 69 6.36 -9.62 -10.83
N PRO A 70 6.20 -8.40 -11.39
CA PRO A 70 4.99 -7.62 -11.19
C PRO A 70 3.75 -8.23 -11.83
N ALA A 71 3.91 -9.21 -12.75
CA ALA A 71 2.79 -9.95 -13.34
C ALA A 71 2.26 -11.07 -12.42
N ASN A 72 3.01 -11.47 -11.39
CA ASN A 72 2.63 -12.48 -10.43
C ASN A 72 3.07 -12.10 -9.00
N PRO A 73 2.44 -11.11 -8.37
CA PRO A 73 2.75 -10.69 -7.02
C PRO A 73 2.36 -11.76 -5.98
N ILE A 74 3.19 -11.95 -4.94
CA ILE A 74 3.00 -12.98 -3.91
C ILE A 74 3.21 -12.38 -2.52
N GLU A 75 2.22 -12.49 -1.62
CA GLU A 75 2.41 -12.11 -0.21
C GLU A 75 3.41 -13.07 0.47
N LYS A 76 4.48 -12.49 1.02
CA LYS A 76 5.56 -13.20 1.73
C LYS A 76 5.34 -13.23 3.23
N ALA A 77 4.77 -12.16 3.78
CA ALA A 77 4.54 -12.03 5.20
C ALA A 77 3.38 -11.07 5.49
N TYR A 78 2.79 -11.23 6.67
CA TYR A 78 1.78 -10.35 7.21
C TYR A 78 2.05 -10.16 8.72
N ILE A 79 2.03 -8.90 9.16
CA ILE A 79 2.15 -8.54 10.58
C ILE A 79 0.79 -8.00 11.02
N PRO A 80 0.06 -8.69 11.94
CA PRO A 80 -1.19 -8.18 12.48
C PRO A 80 -0.94 -6.93 13.32
N GLY A 81 -1.89 -6.00 13.27
CA GLY A 81 -1.87 -4.75 14.03
C GLY A 81 -3.27 -4.34 14.47
N PRO A 82 -3.40 -3.25 15.26
CA PRO A 82 -4.68 -2.73 15.64
C PRO A 82 -5.45 -2.19 14.43
N MET A 83 -6.77 -2.21 14.56
CA MET A 83 -7.68 -1.62 13.60
C MET A 83 -7.41 -0.13 13.43
N SER A 84 -7.08 0.28 12.20
CA SER A 84 -6.76 1.66 11.86
C SER A 84 -6.92 1.87 10.36
N THR A 85 -7.65 2.92 9.99
CA THR A 85 -7.79 3.33 8.59
C THR A 85 -6.54 4.02 8.06
N TRP A 86 -5.60 4.41 8.94
CA TRP A 86 -4.36 5.10 8.59
C TRP A 86 -3.13 4.41 9.16
N ARG A 87 -2.36 3.79 8.27
CA ARG A 87 -1.06 3.21 8.55
C ARG A 87 -0.05 3.85 7.63
N ASP A 88 1.10 4.27 8.16
CA ASP A 88 2.19 4.85 7.38
C ASP A 88 3.42 3.95 7.46
N LEU A 89 4.07 3.75 6.31
CA LEU A 89 5.18 2.81 6.16
C LEU A 89 6.37 3.51 5.52
N LYS A 90 7.57 3.37 6.07
CA LYS A 90 8.81 3.87 5.45
C LYS A 90 9.94 2.88 5.65
N THR A 91 10.86 2.81 4.69
CA THR A 91 12.03 1.93 4.76
C THR A 91 13.32 2.73 4.91
N TRP A 92 14.27 2.19 5.66
CA TRP A 92 15.65 2.68 5.70
C TRP A 92 16.62 1.53 5.98
N GLY A 93 17.56 1.30 5.05
CA GLY A 93 18.39 0.10 5.07
C GLY A 93 17.52 -1.15 5.03
N GLU A 94 17.79 -2.11 5.92
CA GLU A 94 17.05 -3.38 6.04
C GLU A 94 15.82 -3.26 6.96
N TYR A 95 15.38 -2.05 7.31
CA TYR A 95 14.31 -1.84 8.29
C TYR A 95 13.10 -1.15 7.68
N ALA A 96 11.91 -1.57 8.12
CA ALA A 96 10.68 -0.82 7.96
C ALA A 96 10.25 -0.18 9.28
N TYR A 97 9.77 1.05 9.18
CA TYR A 97 9.23 1.87 10.24
C TYR A 97 7.74 2.01 9.97
N ILE A 98 6.93 1.52 10.89
CA ILE A 98 5.49 1.42 10.73
C ILE A 98 4.84 2.16 11.89
N VAL A 99 3.95 3.08 11.57
CA VAL A 99 3.10 3.75 12.54
C VAL A 99 1.66 3.65 12.07
N HIS A 100 0.73 3.82 13.00
CA HIS A 100 -0.68 3.89 12.69
C HIS A 100 -1.36 4.85 13.66
N ASP A 101 -2.48 5.41 13.24
CA ASP A 101 -3.22 6.36 14.07
C ASP A 101 -4.07 5.70 15.16
N SER A 102 -4.11 4.35 15.21
CA SER A 102 -4.88 3.49 16.14
C SER A 102 -5.90 4.28 16.95
N TYR A 103 -7.12 4.27 16.43
CA TYR A 103 -8.23 5.05 16.96
C TYR A 103 -8.57 4.58 18.39
N TYR A 104 -8.51 5.51 19.36
CA TYR A 104 -9.12 5.31 20.67
C TYR A 104 -10.63 5.13 20.48
N ALA A 105 -11.19 3.97 20.82
CA ALA A 105 -12.64 3.78 20.73
C ALA A 105 -13.36 4.40 21.92
N ASP A 106 -14.42 5.13 21.60
CA ASP A 106 -15.58 5.30 22.48
C ASP A 106 -16.75 4.37 22.09
N SER A 107 -16.53 3.35 21.25
CA SER A 107 -17.64 2.54 20.73
C SER A 107 -17.48 1.04 20.99
N GLU A 108 -18.52 0.43 21.58
CA GLU A 108 -18.66 -1.00 21.88
C GLU A 108 -18.70 -1.91 20.62
N LEU A 109 -18.73 -1.32 19.43
CA LEU A 109 -18.87 -2.03 18.15
C LEU A 109 -17.51 -2.41 17.51
N TRP A 110 -16.41 -1.83 17.98
CA TRP A 110 -15.06 -2.10 17.48
C TRP A 110 -14.11 -2.25 18.69
N PRO A 111 -13.87 -3.47 19.19
CA PRO A 111 -12.97 -3.65 20.32
C PRO A 111 -11.59 -3.10 19.97
N THR A 112 -11.13 -2.14 20.77
CA THR A 112 -9.86 -1.43 20.61
C THR A 112 -8.68 -2.40 20.61
N GLY A 113 -7.79 -2.26 19.65
CA GLY A 113 -6.40 -2.64 19.87
C GLY A 113 -5.67 -1.49 20.58
N GLU A 114 -4.76 -1.81 21.50
CA GLU A 114 -3.85 -0.78 22.03
C GLU A 114 -2.95 -0.25 20.90
N SER A 115 -2.58 1.03 20.98
CA SER A 115 -1.62 1.58 20.04
C SER A 115 -0.29 0.83 20.15
N GLN A 116 0.27 0.38 19.02
CA GLN A 116 1.62 -0.21 18.99
C GLN A 116 2.73 0.86 18.90
N GLY A 117 2.37 2.15 18.77
CA GLY A 117 3.34 3.24 18.58
C GLY A 117 4.13 3.08 17.28
N LEU A 118 5.46 3.03 17.39
CA LEU A 118 6.39 2.79 16.28
C LEU A 118 6.86 1.34 16.29
N LEU A 119 6.58 0.61 15.21
CA LEU A 119 7.18 -0.68 14.95
C LEU A 119 8.43 -0.51 14.08
N ILE A 120 9.51 -1.20 14.45
CA ILE A 120 10.73 -1.29 13.64
C ILE A 120 10.89 -2.76 13.26
N VAL A 121 10.74 -3.07 11.98
CA VAL A 121 10.72 -4.43 11.45
C VAL A 121 11.99 -4.69 10.65
N ASN A 122 12.71 -5.76 10.96
CA ASN A 122 13.86 -6.20 10.15
C ASN A 122 13.36 -6.97 8.92
N LEU A 123 13.48 -6.36 7.74
CA LEU A 123 12.98 -6.88 6.47
C LEU A 123 13.79 -8.06 5.94
N LYS A 124 15.10 -8.08 6.20
CA LYS A 124 15.96 -9.19 5.78
C LYS A 124 15.54 -10.49 6.44
N ILE A 125 15.26 -10.45 7.74
CA ILE A 125 14.81 -11.64 8.49
C ILE A 125 13.39 -12.02 8.09
N LEU A 126 12.50 -11.03 7.97
CA LEU A 126 11.09 -11.27 7.66
C LEU A 126 10.87 -11.90 6.29
N LEU A 127 11.63 -11.47 5.28
CA LEU A 127 11.41 -11.82 3.88
C LEU A 127 12.26 -13.00 3.39
N GLN A 128 13.16 -13.53 4.23
CA GLN A 128 13.85 -14.77 3.92
C GLN A 128 12.86 -15.95 3.91
N GLU A 129 12.89 -16.75 2.85
CA GLU A 129 12.24 -18.07 2.83
C GLU A 129 12.96 -19.05 3.76
N ILE A 130 12.85 -18.83 5.07
CA ILE A 130 13.14 -19.89 6.02
C ILE A 130 11.84 -20.68 6.12
N PHE A 131 11.87 -21.94 5.66
CA PHE A 131 10.88 -22.96 6.01
C PHE A 131 10.89 -23.16 7.53
N LEU A 132 10.32 -22.23 8.30
CA LEU A 132 9.99 -22.44 9.69
C LEU A 132 8.64 -23.14 9.72
N THR A 133 8.69 -24.46 9.48
CA THR A 133 7.76 -25.38 10.09
C THR A 133 7.60 -25.02 11.56
N ALA A 134 6.37 -24.67 11.94
CA ALA A 134 5.78 -24.82 13.27
C ALA A 134 6.75 -24.72 14.46
N LEU A 135 6.72 -23.60 15.19
CA LEU A 135 6.94 -23.61 16.64
C LEU A 135 6.21 -22.41 17.27
N LEU A 136 5.00 -22.72 17.75
CA LEU A 136 4.38 -22.25 19.00
C LEU A 136 4.38 -20.74 19.29
N PHE A 137 3.19 -20.14 19.19
CA PHE A 137 2.52 -19.56 20.36
C PHE A 137 1.08 -20.06 20.40
#